data_AF-A0A9P1FLL9-F1
#
_entry.id   AF-A0A9P1FLL9-F1
#
_cell.length_a   1.000
_cell.length_b   1.000
_cell.length_c   1.000
_cell.angle_alpha   90.00
_cell.angle_beta   90.00
_cell.angle_gamma   90.00
#
_symmetry.space_group_name_H-M   'P 1'
#
loop_
_entity.id
_entity.type
_entity.pdbx_description
1 polymer ?
#
loop_
_entity_poly.entity_id
_entity_poly.type
_entity_poly.pdbx_seq_one_letter_code
_entity_poly.pdbx_strand_id
1 'polypeptide(L)'
;MHNCSSRGNGGSISAVNFTQIGGVVKLERSRADLGGSLWSQDMTLVNGSFRVQGSFSNGGGGGLTVEENLEHHGGTLELRDCVVQHRLNAHGGCVRTEKYVQTGGVALFQNCRAVATRRLVGESQGGAIFTGSFIQTGGLAIFKDSRVQSVQKKGDGGGIFADQQIKQHGGRLTFQNCSAPRVGGAVAVKQFDVTQREFVWVQSEDAVASFDGCIAGRSGGAVYSSAKMSLLGRMTFHNSSSDRKGGALRAMRGLSATSLSFSQCYSAQPGAALAAGGDVEVQEATFEACNSEMLSVVMYVEGNLTAGRLNITGVASDRASDQHVAVGGGALVGSLKCAHVSSCDISAVQEDPKLQEMAVALWDLQMQQQENQENKGDLSNLLIFFSG
;
A
#
# COMPACT_ATOMS: atom_id res chain seq x y z
N MET A 1 17.39 -7.15 -30.45
CA MET A 1 17.49 -5.79 -31.02
C MET A 1 18.07 -4.86 -29.97
N HIS A 2 18.97 -3.96 -30.36
CA HIS A 2 19.74 -3.12 -29.44
C HIS A 2 19.91 -1.71 -30.01
N ASN A 3 19.77 -0.67 -29.18
CA ASN A 3 19.94 0.74 -29.56
C ASN A 3 19.07 1.19 -30.75
N CYS A 4 17.82 0.72 -30.82
CA CYS A 4 16.89 1.13 -31.88
C CYS A 4 16.14 2.39 -31.47
N SER A 5 15.80 3.27 -32.43
CA SER A 5 15.05 4.49 -32.14
C SER A 5 13.99 4.81 -33.19
N SER A 6 12.84 5.27 -32.73
CA SER A 6 11.72 5.77 -33.55
C SER A 6 11.23 7.12 -33.02
N ARG A 7 10.65 7.94 -33.91
CA ARG A 7 9.91 9.18 -33.53
C ARG A 7 8.40 8.93 -33.39
N GLY A 8 7.96 7.68 -33.44
CA GLY A 8 6.56 7.31 -33.28
C GLY A 8 6.43 6.12 -32.34
N ASN A 9 5.82 5.07 -32.86
CA ASN A 9 5.53 3.83 -32.13
C ASN A 9 6.72 2.88 -32.19
N GLY A 10 7.10 2.29 -31.07
CA GLY A 10 8.01 1.15 -30.99
C GLY A 10 9.44 1.47 -31.41
N GLY A 11 10.38 1.51 -30.47
CA GLY A 11 11.77 1.81 -30.83
C GLY A 11 12.41 0.70 -31.66
N SER A 12 12.09 -0.55 -31.35
CA SER A 12 12.55 -1.75 -32.05
C SER A 12 11.46 -2.40 -32.88
N ILE A 13 10.24 -2.51 -32.34
CA ILE A 13 9.13 -3.22 -32.98
C ILE A 13 7.88 -2.34 -32.91
N SER A 14 7.23 -2.15 -34.05
CA SER A 14 5.88 -1.62 -34.14
C SER A 14 5.05 -2.60 -34.97
N ALA A 15 4.03 -3.19 -34.36
CA ALA A 15 3.17 -4.17 -35.01
C ALA A 15 1.76 -4.04 -34.46
N VAL A 16 0.73 -4.19 -35.29
CA VAL A 16 -0.66 -4.19 -34.79
C VAL A 16 -0.84 -5.35 -33.81
N ASN A 17 -0.46 -6.56 -34.22
CA ASN A 17 -0.49 -7.75 -33.39
C ASN A 17 0.92 -8.31 -33.25
N PHE A 18 1.40 -8.43 -32.01
CA PHE A 18 2.66 -9.10 -31.73
C PHE A 18 2.42 -10.43 -31.03
N THR A 19 2.89 -11.54 -31.62
CA THR A 19 2.81 -12.85 -31.01
C THR A 19 4.19 -13.48 -30.94
N GLN A 20 4.60 -13.87 -29.72
CA GLN A 20 5.76 -14.74 -29.51
C GLN A 20 5.28 -16.12 -29.06
N ILE A 21 5.83 -17.17 -29.67
CA ILE A 21 5.65 -18.56 -29.22
C ILE A 21 7.02 -19.18 -28.97
N GLY A 22 7.34 -19.44 -27.72
CA GLY A 22 8.64 -19.96 -27.30
C GLY A 22 9.81 -19.02 -27.66
N GLY A 23 11.02 -19.57 -27.72
CA GLY A 23 12.22 -18.83 -28.11
C GLY A 23 12.60 -17.69 -27.16
N VAL A 24 13.44 -16.78 -27.65
CA VAL A 24 13.94 -15.62 -26.88
C VAL A 24 13.78 -14.35 -27.70
N VAL A 25 13.10 -13.36 -27.13
CA VAL A 25 13.03 -11.99 -27.65
C VAL A 25 13.73 -11.07 -26.67
N LYS A 26 14.75 -10.34 -27.14
CA LYS A 26 15.53 -9.41 -26.32
C LYS A 26 15.57 -8.03 -26.98
N LEU A 27 15.03 -7.03 -26.31
CA LEU A 27 14.97 -5.63 -26.76
C LEU A 27 15.71 -4.74 -25.76
N GLU A 28 16.76 -4.06 -26.19
CA GLU A 28 17.65 -3.34 -25.28
C GLU A 28 17.90 -1.91 -25.74
N ARG A 29 17.84 -0.97 -24.77
CA ARG A 29 18.24 0.43 -24.95
C ARG A 29 17.54 1.11 -26.12
N SER A 30 16.27 0.78 -26.31
CA SER A 30 15.48 1.32 -27.41
C SER A 30 14.71 2.56 -26.97
N ARG A 31 14.43 3.44 -27.94
CA ARG A 31 13.74 4.71 -27.70
C ARG A 31 12.60 4.93 -28.68
N ALA A 32 11.46 5.39 -28.16
CA ALA A 32 10.32 5.81 -29.00
C ALA A 32 9.53 6.95 -28.35
N ASP A 33 8.56 7.49 -29.07
CA ASP A 33 7.56 8.37 -28.47
C ASP A 33 6.48 7.57 -27.75
N LEU A 34 6.08 6.41 -28.28
CA LEU A 34 5.19 5.44 -27.62
C LEU A 34 5.82 4.03 -27.62
N GLY A 35 5.89 3.39 -26.44
CA GLY A 35 6.41 2.03 -26.31
C GLY A 35 7.91 1.95 -26.60
N GLY A 36 8.74 2.29 -25.62
CA GLY A 36 10.17 2.57 -25.85
C GLY A 36 10.91 1.50 -26.66
N SER A 37 10.62 0.22 -26.42
CA SER A 37 11.07 -0.88 -27.28
C SER A 37 10.01 -1.37 -28.25
N LEU A 38 8.79 -1.59 -27.77
CA LEU A 38 7.73 -2.19 -28.57
C LEU A 38 6.43 -1.45 -28.36
N TRP A 39 5.74 -1.22 -29.48
CA TRP A 39 4.35 -0.82 -29.52
C TRP A 39 3.54 -1.90 -30.24
N SER A 40 2.37 -2.22 -29.69
CA SER A 40 1.34 -2.96 -30.40
C SER A 40 -0.07 -2.59 -29.96
N GLN A 41 -1.07 -3.03 -30.72
CA GLN A 41 -2.46 -3.01 -30.29
C GLN A 41 -2.70 -4.19 -29.34
N ASP A 42 -2.43 -5.41 -29.80
CA ASP A 42 -2.46 -6.62 -28.98
C ASP A 42 -1.08 -7.29 -28.91
N MET A 43 -0.80 -7.93 -27.78
CA MET A 43 0.45 -8.63 -27.55
C MET A 43 0.20 -9.96 -26.83
N THR A 44 0.56 -11.07 -27.46
CA THR A 44 0.46 -12.41 -26.88
C THR A 44 1.85 -13.03 -26.75
N LEU A 45 2.21 -13.41 -25.53
CA LEU A 45 3.44 -14.13 -25.21
C LEU A 45 3.08 -15.53 -24.73
N VAL A 46 3.54 -16.56 -25.44
CA VAL A 46 3.29 -17.96 -25.10
C VAL A 46 4.61 -18.67 -24.88
N ASN A 47 4.95 -18.95 -23.62
CA ASN A 47 6.21 -19.54 -23.21
C ASN A 47 7.45 -18.75 -23.71
N GLY A 48 8.65 -19.31 -23.51
CA GLY A 48 9.90 -18.65 -23.90
C GLY A 48 10.32 -17.53 -22.96
N SER A 49 11.21 -16.66 -23.43
CA SER A 49 11.72 -15.51 -22.68
C SER A 49 11.54 -14.23 -23.48
N PHE A 50 10.81 -13.26 -22.95
CA PHE A 50 10.67 -11.91 -23.49
C PHE A 50 11.32 -10.92 -22.53
N ARG A 51 12.37 -10.25 -22.96
CA ARG A 51 13.14 -9.30 -22.14
C ARG A 51 13.21 -7.92 -22.78
N VAL A 52 12.87 -6.90 -21.99
CA VAL A 52 13.14 -5.49 -22.31
C VAL A 52 14.04 -4.89 -21.25
N GLN A 53 15.11 -4.20 -21.67
CA GLN A 53 16.01 -3.55 -20.72
C GLN A 53 16.46 -2.17 -21.17
N GLY A 54 16.41 -1.22 -20.24
CA GLY A 54 17.01 0.11 -20.39
C GLY A 54 16.34 0.95 -21.46
N SER A 55 15.06 0.68 -21.74
CA SER A 55 14.31 1.37 -22.79
C SER A 55 13.61 2.61 -22.28
N PHE A 56 13.37 3.54 -23.20
CA PHE A 56 12.87 4.86 -22.87
C PHE A 56 11.73 5.26 -23.80
N SER A 57 10.68 5.85 -23.24
CA SER A 57 9.63 6.51 -24.03
C SER A 57 9.36 7.94 -23.58
N ASN A 58 8.96 8.80 -24.53
CA ASN A 58 8.44 10.13 -24.22
C ASN A 58 6.94 10.09 -23.83
N GLY A 59 6.24 8.98 -24.06
CA GLY A 59 4.83 8.76 -23.81
C GLY A 59 4.51 7.27 -23.80
N GLY A 60 3.39 6.89 -23.19
CA GLY A 60 3.05 5.47 -23.01
C GLY A 60 4.11 4.70 -22.20
N GLY A 61 4.07 3.37 -22.23
CA GLY A 61 4.96 2.58 -21.39
C GLY A 61 6.43 2.65 -21.81
N GLY A 62 7.34 2.75 -20.84
CA GLY A 62 8.78 2.99 -21.09
C GLY A 62 9.48 1.86 -21.82
N GLY A 63 9.01 0.62 -21.64
CA GLY A 63 9.45 -0.54 -22.42
C GLY A 63 8.42 -0.93 -23.47
N LEU A 64 7.18 -1.14 -23.04
CA LEU A 64 6.07 -1.66 -23.84
C LEU A 64 4.86 -0.73 -23.77
N THR A 65 4.27 -0.44 -24.93
CA THR A 65 2.91 0.06 -25.00
C THR A 65 2.08 -0.94 -25.79
N VAL A 66 1.04 -1.48 -25.15
CA VAL A 66 0.10 -2.42 -25.76
C VAL A 66 -1.28 -1.80 -25.62
N GLU A 67 -1.86 -1.28 -26.69
CA GLU A 67 -3.05 -0.43 -26.58
C GLU A 67 -4.26 -1.16 -26.01
N GLU A 68 -4.40 -2.46 -26.26
CA GLU A 68 -5.51 -3.26 -25.76
C GLU A 68 -5.01 -4.31 -24.78
N ASN A 69 -4.72 -5.54 -25.25
CA ASN A 69 -4.48 -6.67 -24.39
C ASN A 69 -3.02 -7.12 -24.45
N LEU A 70 -2.36 -7.11 -23.29
CA LEU A 70 -1.14 -7.87 -23.06
C LEU A 70 -1.50 -9.20 -22.41
N GLU A 71 -1.28 -10.30 -23.11
CA GLU A 71 -1.49 -11.65 -22.62
C GLU A 71 -0.16 -12.39 -22.47
N HIS A 72 0.12 -12.87 -21.27
CA HIS A 72 1.34 -13.60 -20.92
C HIS A 72 0.98 -14.99 -20.39
N HIS A 73 1.20 -16.00 -21.22
CA HIS A 73 0.85 -17.40 -20.98
C HIS A 73 2.12 -18.24 -20.80
N GLY A 74 2.53 -18.46 -19.55
CA GLY A 74 3.75 -19.18 -19.21
C GLY A 74 5.05 -18.47 -19.63
N GLY A 75 6.19 -19.12 -19.44
CA GLY A 75 7.50 -18.52 -19.79
C GLY A 75 7.95 -17.41 -18.83
N THR A 76 8.79 -16.50 -19.34
CA THR A 76 9.34 -15.37 -18.58
C THR A 76 9.15 -14.05 -19.33
N LEU A 77 8.47 -13.10 -18.69
CA LEU A 77 8.39 -11.71 -19.10
C LEU A 77 9.23 -10.86 -18.15
N GLU A 78 10.29 -10.23 -18.67
CA GLU A 78 11.20 -9.43 -17.85
C GLU A 78 11.36 -8.02 -18.41
N LEU A 79 11.02 -7.00 -17.62
CA LEU A 79 11.26 -5.61 -17.95
C LEU A 79 12.10 -4.94 -16.86
N ARG A 80 13.26 -4.42 -17.25
CA ARG A 80 14.20 -3.78 -16.33
C ARG A 80 14.59 -2.40 -16.79
N ASP A 81 14.80 -1.51 -15.83
CA ASP A 81 15.41 -0.19 -16.06
C ASP A 81 14.69 0.64 -17.13
N CYS A 82 13.40 0.37 -17.38
CA CYS A 82 12.64 1.11 -18.38
C CYS A 82 12.06 2.38 -17.76
N VAL A 83 11.99 3.43 -18.56
CA VAL A 83 11.57 4.75 -18.11
C VAL A 83 10.61 5.36 -19.11
N VAL A 84 9.43 5.76 -18.66
CA VAL A 84 8.66 6.79 -19.37
C VAL A 84 8.94 8.13 -18.73
N GLN A 85 9.34 9.09 -19.56
CA GLN A 85 9.53 10.47 -19.13
C GLN A 85 8.74 11.40 -20.02
N HIS A 86 7.70 12.01 -19.44
CA HIS A 86 6.84 12.93 -20.17
C HIS A 86 6.77 14.29 -19.47
N ARG A 87 6.35 15.31 -20.22
CA ARG A 87 6.26 16.67 -19.69
C ARG A 87 5.09 16.82 -18.73
N LEU A 88 3.96 16.16 -19.01
CA LEU A 88 2.70 16.37 -18.28
C LEU A 88 2.36 15.17 -17.39
N ASN A 89 2.24 14.00 -18.01
CA ASN A 89 1.74 12.76 -17.42
C ASN A 89 2.57 11.57 -17.91
N ALA A 90 3.04 10.74 -16.99
CA ALA A 90 3.89 9.60 -17.27
C ALA A 90 3.19 8.34 -16.75
N HIS A 91 2.92 7.39 -17.64
CA HIS A 91 2.06 6.25 -17.37
C HIS A 91 2.76 4.95 -17.73
N GLY A 92 3.04 4.10 -16.75
CA GLY A 92 3.59 2.76 -16.97
C GLY A 92 5.10 2.77 -17.21
N GLY A 93 5.92 2.88 -16.17
CA GLY A 93 7.39 2.95 -16.37
C GLY A 93 7.99 1.84 -17.21
N CYS A 94 7.41 0.64 -17.15
CA CYS A 94 7.74 -0.47 -18.02
C CYS A 94 6.62 -0.76 -19.03
N VAL A 95 5.36 -0.87 -18.58
CA VAL A 95 4.21 -1.26 -19.42
C VAL A 95 3.06 -0.28 -19.29
N ARG A 96 2.48 0.12 -20.41
CA ARG A 96 1.13 0.70 -20.49
C ARG A 96 0.23 -0.23 -21.30
N THR A 97 -0.91 -0.63 -20.74
CA THR A 97 -1.91 -1.45 -21.45
C THR A 97 -3.30 -1.36 -20.88
N GLU A 98 -4.37 -1.45 -21.67
CA GLU A 98 -5.73 -1.45 -21.11
C GLU A 98 -6.00 -2.69 -20.25
N LYS A 99 -5.49 -3.85 -20.66
CA LYS A 99 -5.64 -5.10 -19.91
C LYS A 99 -4.35 -5.92 -19.93
N TYR A 100 -3.84 -6.24 -18.74
CA TYR A 100 -2.77 -7.21 -18.58
C TYR A 100 -3.31 -8.51 -17.98
N VAL A 101 -3.17 -9.62 -18.73
CA VAL A 101 -3.50 -10.97 -18.29
C VAL A 101 -2.22 -11.80 -18.18
N GLN A 102 -1.97 -12.34 -16.99
CA GLN A 102 -0.92 -13.33 -16.76
C GLN A 102 -1.57 -14.68 -16.42
N THR A 103 -1.21 -15.73 -17.15
CA THR A 103 -1.60 -17.12 -16.89
C THR A 103 -0.34 -17.97 -16.69
N GLY A 104 0.03 -18.21 -15.44
CA GLY A 104 1.28 -18.91 -15.10
C GLY A 104 2.55 -18.10 -15.36
N GLY A 105 3.69 -18.80 -15.49
CA GLY A 105 4.99 -18.18 -15.80
C GLY A 105 5.54 -17.24 -14.73
N VAL A 106 6.58 -16.48 -15.11
CA VAL A 106 7.23 -15.49 -14.26
C VAL A 106 7.22 -14.12 -14.94
N ALA A 107 6.65 -13.12 -14.29
CA ALA A 107 6.73 -11.73 -14.71
C ALA A 107 7.61 -10.95 -13.71
N LEU A 108 8.58 -10.20 -14.23
CA LEU A 108 9.47 -9.38 -13.40
C LEU A 108 9.56 -7.97 -13.95
N PHE A 109 9.24 -7.00 -13.10
CA PHE A 109 9.34 -5.58 -13.35
C PHE A 109 10.29 -4.97 -12.33
N GLN A 110 11.48 -4.55 -12.78
CA GLN A 110 12.51 -4.05 -11.88
C GLN A 110 13.02 -2.67 -12.29
N ASN A 111 13.12 -1.76 -11.32
CA ASN A 111 13.63 -0.40 -11.51
C ASN A 111 12.90 0.36 -12.63
N CYS A 112 11.60 0.10 -12.78
CA CYS A 112 10.73 0.78 -13.72
C CYS A 112 10.36 2.17 -13.17
N ARG A 113 10.31 3.19 -14.03
CA ARG A 113 10.02 4.56 -13.59
C ARG A 113 9.04 5.29 -14.51
N ALA A 114 8.01 5.87 -13.89
CA ALA A 114 7.17 6.87 -14.52
C ALA A 114 7.55 8.26 -14.01
N VAL A 115 8.07 9.12 -14.90
CA VAL A 115 8.66 10.42 -14.55
C VAL A 115 7.93 11.58 -15.22
N ALA A 116 7.22 12.40 -14.44
CA ALA A 116 6.70 13.68 -14.92
C ALA A 116 7.64 14.83 -14.54
N THR A 117 7.99 15.65 -15.54
CA THR A 117 9.08 16.64 -15.42
C THR A 117 8.62 18.09 -15.26
N ARG A 118 7.36 18.44 -15.55
CA ARG A 118 6.86 19.82 -15.36
C ARG A 118 5.83 19.92 -14.25
N ARG A 119 5.77 21.11 -13.66
CA ARG A 119 4.77 21.51 -12.65
C ARG A 119 3.39 21.83 -13.27
N LEU A 120 2.92 21.00 -14.19
CA LEU A 120 1.60 21.15 -14.79
C LEU A 120 0.67 20.05 -14.24
N VAL A 121 -0.63 20.19 -14.48
CA VAL A 121 -1.74 19.50 -13.78
C VAL A 121 -1.72 17.96 -13.89
N GLY A 122 -0.81 17.36 -14.65
CA GLY A 122 -0.79 15.92 -14.92
C GLY A 122 -0.42 15.07 -13.71
N GLU A 123 -1.05 13.89 -13.64
CA GLU A 123 -0.73 12.83 -12.69
C GLU A 123 0.16 11.79 -13.38
N SER A 124 1.11 11.21 -12.64
CA SER A 124 1.90 10.07 -13.11
C SER A 124 1.45 8.80 -12.40
N GLN A 125 1.30 7.70 -13.12
CA GLN A 125 0.65 6.51 -12.59
C GLN A 125 1.38 5.25 -13.08
N GLY A 126 1.48 4.25 -12.20
CA GLY A 126 2.04 2.95 -12.59
C GLY A 126 3.54 3.02 -12.81
N GLY A 127 4.32 3.04 -11.73
CA GLY A 127 5.78 3.11 -11.82
C GLY A 127 6.37 1.92 -12.60
N ALA A 128 5.77 0.74 -12.53
CA ALA A 128 6.02 -0.35 -13.48
C ALA A 128 4.91 -0.49 -14.52
N ILE A 129 3.67 -0.65 -14.09
CA ILE A 129 2.52 -0.93 -14.96
C ILE A 129 1.44 0.11 -14.75
N PHE A 130 1.02 0.73 -15.84
CA PHE A 130 -0.25 1.43 -15.92
C PHE A 130 -1.22 0.54 -16.69
N THR A 131 -2.36 0.21 -16.08
CA THR A 131 -3.39 -0.58 -16.75
C THR A 131 -4.80 -0.22 -16.37
N GLY A 132 -5.78 -0.64 -17.16
CA GLY A 132 -7.17 -0.65 -16.73
C GLY A 132 -7.43 -1.83 -15.81
N SER A 133 -7.13 -3.04 -16.29
CA SER A 133 -7.33 -4.28 -15.55
C SER A 133 -6.04 -5.12 -15.48
N PHE A 134 -5.65 -5.51 -14.27
CA PHE A 134 -4.60 -6.54 -14.06
C PHE A 134 -5.24 -7.85 -13.61
N ILE A 135 -5.03 -8.93 -14.35
CA ILE A 135 -5.58 -10.25 -14.04
C ILE A 135 -4.44 -11.25 -13.99
N GLN A 136 -4.23 -11.86 -12.84
CA GLN A 136 -3.30 -12.98 -12.67
C GLN A 136 -4.08 -14.26 -12.40
N THR A 137 -3.74 -15.32 -13.13
CA THR A 137 -4.19 -16.69 -12.88
C THR A 137 -2.96 -17.58 -12.71
N GLY A 138 -2.57 -17.84 -11.46
CA GLY A 138 -1.34 -18.57 -11.13
C GLY A 138 -0.03 -17.82 -11.45
N GLY A 139 1.09 -18.53 -11.40
CA GLY A 139 2.43 -17.98 -11.71
C GLY A 139 2.98 -17.05 -10.62
N LEU A 140 4.05 -16.34 -10.98
CA LEU A 140 4.76 -15.38 -10.11
C LEU A 140 4.88 -14.04 -10.82
N ALA A 141 4.48 -12.95 -10.16
CA ALA A 141 4.77 -11.59 -10.61
C ALA A 141 5.53 -10.83 -9.53
N ILE A 142 6.69 -10.27 -9.90
CA ILE A 142 7.58 -9.55 -9.00
C ILE A 142 7.73 -8.12 -9.49
N PHE A 143 7.55 -7.17 -8.58
CA PHE A 143 7.73 -5.75 -8.77
C PHE A 143 8.78 -5.27 -7.78
N LYS A 144 9.90 -4.77 -8.29
CA LYS A 144 11.03 -4.40 -7.45
C LYS A 144 11.56 -3.01 -7.80
N ASP A 145 11.80 -2.19 -6.78
CA ASP A 145 12.43 -0.87 -6.89
C ASP A 145 11.72 0.05 -7.93
N SER A 146 10.43 -0.19 -8.17
CA SER A 146 9.65 0.51 -9.19
C SER A 146 8.91 1.70 -8.57
N ARG A 147 8.90 2.83 -9.26
CA ARG A 147 8.43 4.07 -8.64
C ARG A 147 7.84 5.08 -9.60
N VAL A 148 6.97 5.92 -9.04
CA VAL A 148 6.52 7.14 -9.70
C VAL A 148 7.32 8.34 -9.18
N GLN A 149 7.83 9.16 -10.10
CA GLN A 149 8.54 10.40 -9.80
C GLN A 149 7.79 11.58 -10.41
N SER A 150 7.15 12.39 -9.56
CA SER A 150 6.40 13.57 -9.99
C SER A 150 6.82 14.78 -9.19
N VAL A 151 7.23 15.84 -9.89
CA VAL A 151 7.57 17.15 -9.28
C VAL A 151 6.39 17.80 -8.54
N GLN A 152 5.16 17.35 -8.77
CA GLN A 152 3.96 17.85 -8.08
C GLN A 152 3.56 17.01 -6.87
N LYS A 153 4.32 15.96 -6.54
CA LYS A 153 3.91 14.91 -5.60
C LYS A 153 2.52 14.32 -5.94
N LYS A 154 2.17 14.29 -7.23
CA LYS A 154 0.94 13.73 -7.77
C LYS A 154 1.26 12.47 -8.56
N GLY A 155 1.10 11.32 -7.92
CA GLY A 155 1.25 10.05 -8.59
C GLY A 155 1.04 8.84 -7.71
N ASP A 156 0.63 7.75 -8.34
CA ASP A 156 0.06 6.58 -7.66
C ASP A 156 0.61 5.27 -8.23
N GLY A 157 0.64 4.23 -7.40
CA GLY A 157 0.93 2.87 -7.86
C GLY A 157 2.38 2.72 -8.33
N GLY A 158 3.35 2.72 -7.43
CA GLY A 158 4.77 2.62 -7.81
C GLY A 158 5.13 1.31 -8.52
N GLY A 159 4.42 0.22 -8.20
CA GLY A 159 4.39 -1.00 -9.01
C GLY A 159 3.28 -0.92 -10.05
N ILE A 160 2.04 -1.12 -9.62
CA ILE A 160 0.85 -1.17 -10.49
C ILE A 160 -0.08 0.01 -10.16
N PHE A 161 -0.52 0.69 -11.21
CA PHE A 161 -1.74 1.48 -11.17
C PHE A 161 -2.79 0.79 -12.05
N ALA A 162 -3.97 0.54 -11.47
CA ALA A 162 -5.12 0.01 -12.18
C ALA A 162 -6.32 0.97 -12.05
N ASP A 163 -6.96 1.36 -13.16
CA ASP A 163 -8.11 2.28 -13.12
C ASP A 163 -9.48 1.57 -13.07
N GLN A 164 -9.50 0.26 -13.25
CA GLN A 164 -10.72 -0.55 -13.11
C GLN A 164 -10.57 -1.58 -12.00
N GLN A 165 -9.69 -2.57 -12.16
CA GLN A 165 -9.63 -3.70 -11.24
C GLN A 165 -8.28 -4.45 -11.23
N ILE A 166 -8.07 -5.17 -10.13
CA ILE A 166 -7.04 -6.20 -9.99
C ILE A 166 -7.74 -7.50 -9.59
N LYS A 167 -7.49 -8.57 -10.34
CA LYS A 167 -7.99 -9.92 -10.03
C LYS A 167 -6.81 -10.87 -9.91
N GLN A 168 -6.75 -11.60 -8.81
CA GLN A 168 -5.74 -12.62 -8.58
C GLN A 168 -6.43 -13.95 -8.26
N HIS A 169 -6.39 -14.86 -9.22
CA HIS A 169 -6.89 -16.22 -9.11
C HIS A 169 -5.68 -17.16 -8.95
N GLY A 170 -5.19 -17.27 -7.71
CA GLY A 170 -3.99 -18.01 -7.35
C GLY A 170 -2.67 -17.30 -7.68
N GLY A 171 -1.57 -18.03 -7.53
CA GLY A 171 -0.22 -17.50 -7.79
C GLY A 171 0.29 -16.53 -6.73
N ARG A 172 1.43 -15.89 -7.01
CA ARG A 172 2.10 -14.96 -6.08
C ARG A 172 2.35 -13.60 -6.72
N LEU A 173 1.98 -12.55 -6.00
CA LEU A 173 2.38 -11.16 -6.25
C LEU A 173 3.39 -10.72 -5.17
N THR A 174 4.53 -10.19 -5.60
CA THR A 174 5.54 -9.66 -4.68
C THR A 174 5.94 -8.25 -5.08
N PHE A 175 5.85 -7.32 -4.13
CA PHE A 175 6.26 -5.93 -4.27
C PHE A 175 7.35 -5.61 -3.26
N GLN A 176 8.48 -5.09 -3.75
CA GLN A 176 9.63 -4.74 -2.94
C GLN A 176 10.08 -3.32 -3.28
N ASN A 177 10.19 -2.47 -2.26
CA ASN A 177 10.69 -1.10 -2.37
C ASN A 177 9.97 -0.26 -3.45
N CYS A 178 8.67 -0.52 -3.65
CA CYS A 178 7.88 0.26 -4.58
C CYS A 178 7.42 1.56 -3.92
N SER A 179 7.46 2.67 -4.66
CA SER A 179 7.06 3.96 -4.11
C SER A 179 6.25 4.85 -5.04
N ALA A 180 5.32 5.60 -4.44
CA ALA A 180 4.50 6.58 -5.12
C ALA A 180 4.37 7.85 -4.26
N PRO A 181 4.38 9.05 -4.86
CA PRO A 181 4.36 10.27 -4.08
C PRO A 181 2.99 10.59 -3.46
N ARG A 182 1.92 9.91 -3.87
CA ARG A 182 0.56 10.16 -3.37
C ARG A 182 -0.07 8.94 -2.70
N VAL A 183 -0.48 7.91 -3.43
CA VAL A 183 -1.12 6.74 -2.80
C VAL A 183 -0.67 5.43 -3.43
N GLY A 184 -0.75 4.34 -2.66
CA GLY A 184 -0.46 3.00 -3.16
C GLY A 184 0.99 2.90 -3.62
N GLY A 185 1.94 2.90 -2.68
CA GLY A 185 3.36 2.89 -3.03
C GLY A 185 3.74 1.71 -3.92
N ALA A 186 3.10 0.55 -3.70
CA ALA A 186 3.13 -0.58 -4.62
C ALA A 186 1.95 -0.57 -5.58
N VAL A 187 0.73 -0.58 -5.05
CA VAL A 187 -0.49 -0.78 -5.83
C VAL A 187 -1.49 0.32 -5.52
N ALA A 188 -1.97 0.98 -6.56
CA ALA A 188 -3.11 1.88 -6.46
C ALA A 188 -4.19 1.45 -7.43
N VAL A 189 -5.39 1.23 -6.90
CA VAL A 189 -6.57 0.97 -7.72
C VAL A 189 -7.57 2.10 -7.55
N LYS A 190 -7.90 2.76 -8.66
CA LYS A 190 -8.75 3.95 -8.67
C LYS A 190 -9.82 3.86 -9.72
N GLN A 191 -11.03 3.60 -9.26
CA GLN A 191 -12.21 3.61 -10.11
C GLN A 191 -12.64 5.06 -10.39
N PHE A 192 -12.54 5.48 -11.64
CA PHE A 192 -13.04 6.79 -12.08
C PHE A 192 -14.52 6.75 -12.50
N ASP A 193 -15.03 5.58 -12.90
CA ASP A 193 -16.44 5.40 -13.24
C ASP A 193 -17.27 5.02 -12.01
N VAL A 194 -18.04 5.99 -11.50
CA VAL A 194 -18.90 5.85 -10.33
C VAL A 194 -20.11 4.92 -10.55
N THR A 195 -20.39 4.50 -11.79
CA THR A 195 -21.47 3.56 -12.09
C THR A 195 -21.09 2.11 -11.83
N GLN A 196 -19.80 1.80 -11.93
CA GLN A 196 -19.25 0.50 -11.56
C GLN A 196 -19.11 0.47 -10.04
N ARG A 197 -19.96 -0.29 -9.35
CA ARG A 197 -20.00 -0.37 -7.87
C ARG A 197 -19.33 -1.61 -7.30
N GLU A 198 -18.77 -2.46 -8.16
CA GLU A 198 -18.26 -3.77 -7.77
C GLU A 198 -16.83 -3.73 -7.22
N PHE A 199 -16.45 -4.83 -6.57
CA PHE A 199 -15.15 -5.04 -5.96
C PHE A 199 -14.02 -4.84 -6.97
N VAL A 200 -13.02 -4.07 -6.56
CA VAL A 200 -11.95 -3.60 -7.44
C VAL A 200 -10.65 -4.36 -7.22
N TRP A 201 -10.49 -5.02 -6.08
CA TRP A 201 -9.49 -6.07 -5.92
C TRP A 201 -10.15 -7.33 -5.40
N VAL A 202 -10.10 -8.39 -6.20
CA VAL A 202 -10.59 -9.73 -5.84
C VAL A 202 -9.44 -10.72 -5.82
N GLN A 203 -9.26 -11.41 -4.70
CA GLN A 203 -8.31 -12.52 -4.57
C GLN A 203 -9.05 -13.82 -4.24
N SER A 204 -8.66 -14.94 -4.88
CA SER A 204 -9.06 -16.29 -4.46
C SER A 204 -8.29 -16.74 -3.22
N GLU A 205 -8.77 -17.79 -2.55
CA GLU A 205 -8.20 -18.30 -1.29
C GLU A 205 -6.74 -18.76 -1.41
N ASP A 206 -6.35 -19.27 -2.57
CA ASP A 206 -5.01 -19.75 -2.87
C ASP A 206 -4.03 -18.64 -3.32
N ALA A 207 -4.51 -17.41 -3.48
CA ALA A 207 -3.69 -16.27 -3.87
C ALA A 207 -2.82 -15.77 -2.72
N VAL A 208 -1.58 -15.41 -3.03
CA VAL A 208 -0.64 -14.80 -2.06
C VAL A 208 -0.14 -13.47 -2.59
N ALA A 209 -0.17 -12.44 -1.75
CA ALA A 209 0.46 -11.16 -2.03
C ALA A 209 1.36 -10.69 -0.88
N SER A 210 2.56 -10.19 -1.21
CA SER A 210 3.54 -9.70 -0.24
C SER A 210 4.05 -8.31 -0.62
N PHE A 211 4.07 -7.41 0.35
CA PHE A 211 4.53 -6.03 0.19
C PHE A 211 5.60 -5.75 1.23
N ASP A 212 6.78 -5.35 0.76
CA ASP A 212 7.94 -5.09 1.60
C ASP A 212 8.57 -3.74 1.23
N GLY A 213 8.82 -2.88 2.21
CA GLY A 213 9.48 -1.60 2.00
C GLY A 213 8.70 -0.62 1.11
N CYS A 214 7.37 -0.76 1.03
CA CYS A 214 6.56 0.04 0.10
C CYS A 214 6.09 1.35 0.73
N ILE A 215 6.25 2.46 0.00
CA ILE A 215 6.10 3.81 0.57
C ILE A 215 5.16 4.68 -0.28
N ALA A 216 4.20 5.33 0.38
CA ALA A 216 3.33 6.32 -0.24
C ALA A 216 3.35 7.66 0.49
N GLY A 217 3.50 8.77 -0.24
CA GLY A 217 3.51 10.11 0.37
C GLY A 217 2.16 10.62 0.93
N ARG A 218 1.08 9.82 0.85
CA ARG A 218 -0.17 10.10 1.57
C ARG A 218 -0.77 8.87 2.21
N SER A 219 -1.26 7.89 1.46
CA SER A 219 -2.05 6.80 2.07
C SER A 219 -1.86 5.48 1.36
N GLY A 220 -1.97 4.39 2.11
CA GLY A 220 -1.77 3.06 1.58
C GLY A 220 -0.34 2.88 1.13
N GLY A 221 0.61 2.87 2.08
CA GLY A 221 2.05 2.82 1.77
C GLY A 221 2.40 1.71 0.80
N ALA A 222 1.78 0.54 0.96
CA ALA A 222 1.77 -0.50 -0.04
C ALA A 222 0.57 -0.37 -0.98
N VAL A 223 -0.64 -0.44 -0.44
CA VAL A 223 -1.88 -0.61 -1.22
C VAL A 223 -2.88 0.49 -0.92
N TYR A 224 -3.40 1.10 -1.97
CA TYR A 224 -4.54 1.99 -1.91
C TYR A 224 -5.65 1.53 -2.85
N SER A 225 -6.89 1.50 -2.36
CA SER A 225 -8.08 1.30 -3.18
C SER A 225 -9.11 2.40 -2.91
N SER A 226 -9.63 3.01 -3.97
CA SER A 226 -10.80 3.91 -3.87
C SER A 226 -12.14 3.17 -3.78
N ALA A 227 -12.12 1.86 -3.98
CA ALA A 227 -13.30 1.00 -4.04
C ALA A 227 -13.21 -0.17 -3.06
N LYS A 228 -14.26 -0.99 -3.00
CA LYS A 228 -14.35 -2.12 -2.05
C LYS A 228 -13.37 -3.23 -2.46
N MET A 229 -12.76 -3.88 -1.47
CA MET A 229 -11.81 -4.98 -1.67
C MET A 229 -12.39 -6.29 -1.12
N SER A 230 -12.13 -7.41 -1.81
CA SER A 230 -12.46 -8.78 -1.39
C SER A 230 -11.21 -9.64 -1.49
N LEU A 231 -10.61 -9.96 -0.35
CA LEU A 231 -9.26 -10.52 -0.24
C LEU A 231 -9.33 -11.88 0.47
N LEU A 232 -9.76 -12.92 -0.26
CA LEU A 232 -9.91 -14.26 0.31
C LEU A 232 -8.58 -14.98 0.53
N GLY A 233 -7.54 -14.54 -0.19
CA GLY A 233 -6.17 -15.05 -0.07
C GLY A 233 -5.40 -14.43 1.09
N ARG A 234 -4.09 -14.71 1.14
CA ARG A 234 -3.19 -14.17 2.16
C ARG A 234 -2.49 -12.90 1.67
N MET A 235 -2.58 -11.83 2.46
CA MET A 235 -1.78 -10.62 2.25
C MET A 235 -0.84 -10.34 3.41
N THR A 236 0.42 -10.08 3.07
CA THR A 236 1.48 -9.77 4.03
C THR A 236 2.07 -8.41 3.71
N PHE A 237 2.17 -7.56 4.73
CA PHE A 237 2.73 -6.23 4.65
C PHE A 237 3.85 -6.11 5.67
N HIS A 238 5.02 -5.72 5.20
CA HIS A 238 6.20 -5.51 6.01
C HIS A 238 6.80 -4.14 5.70
N ASN A 239 7.24 -3.44 6.74
CA ASN A 239 8.01 -2.20 6.63
C ASN A 239 7.43 -1.20 5.61
N SER A 240 6.10 -1.08 5.60
CA SER A 240 5.38 -0.26 4.63
C SER A 240 4.80 0.97 5.31
N SER A 241 4.93 2.14 4.68
CA SER A 241 4.65 3.40 5.35
C SER A 241 3.96 4.46 4.51
N SER A 242 3.23 5.35 5.20
CA SER A 242 2.62 6.52 4.56
C SER A 242 2.52 7.75 5.46
N ASP A 243 2.54 8.95 4.87
CA ASP A 243 2.47 10.22 5.61
C ASP A 243 1.06 10.55 6.16
N ARG A 244 0.04 9.75 5.85
CA ARG A 244 -1.33 9.94 6.35
C ARG A 244 -1.93 8.64 6.89
N LYS A 245 -3.09 8.21 6.40
CA LYS A 245 -3.82 7.06 6.93
C LYS A 245 -3.45 5.77 6.19
N GLY A 246 -3.41 4.65 6.92
CA GLY A 246 -3.23 3.32 6.34
C GLY A 246 -1.80 3.11 5.89
N GLY A 247 -0.86 3.02 6.84
CA GLY A 247 0.57 2.97 6.56
C GLY A 247 0.94 1.86 5.58
N ALA A 248 0.27 0.71 5.64
CA ALA A 248 0.37 -0.31 4.59
C ALA A 248 -0.82 -0.29 3.64
N LEU A 249 -2.05 -0.35 4.17
CA LEU A 249 -3.28 -0.55 3.39
C LEU A 249 -4.31 0.56 3.67
N ARG A 250 -4.82 1.19 2.61
CA ARG A 250 -5.98 2.11 2.67
C ARG A 250 -7.11 1.63 1.77
N ALA A 251 -8.25 1.28 2.37
CA ALA A 251 -9.46 0.85 1.66
C ALA A 251 -10.60 1.87 1.84
N MET A 252 -10.87 2.71 0.83
CA MET A 252 -11.81 3.83 1.00
C MET A 252 -13.27 3.40 1.19
N ARG A 253 -13.72 2.35 0.50
CA ARG A 253 -15.13 1.88 0.53
C ARG A 253 -15.33 0.57 1.28
N GLY A 254 -14.36 0.19 2.12
CA GLY A 254 -14.41 -1.02 2.92
C GLY A 254 -13.63 -2.19 2.35
N LEU A 255 -13.55 -3.25 3.16
CA LEU A 255 -12.65 -4.39 3.00
C LEU A 255 -13.33 -5.65 3.54
N SER A 256 -13.36 -6.71 2.76
CA SER A 256 -13.63 -8.07 3.26
C SER A 256 -12.38 -8.90 3.03
N ALA A 257 -11.85 -9.55 4.07
CA ALA A 257 -10.59 -10.29 3.99
C ALA A 257 -10.59 -11.56 4.85
N THR A 258 -9.88 -12.60 4.41
CA THR A 258 -9.67 -13.80 5.22
C THR A 258 -8.47 -13.63 6.14
N SER A 259 -7.30 -13.30 5.59
CA SER A 259 -6.05 -13.26 6.36
C SER A 259 -5.17 -12.08 5.98
N LEU A 260 -4.93 -11.19 6.96
CA LEU A 260 -4.05 -10.04 6.83
C LEU A 260 -2.94 -10.09 7.88
N SER A 261 -1.70 -9.86 7.45
CA SER A 261 -0.56 -9.74 8.37
C SER A 261 0.18 -8.45 8.11
N PHE A 262 0.36 -7.65 9.15
CA PHE A 262 1.08 -6.38 9.12
C PHE A 262 2.21 -6.42 10.14
N SER A 263 3.41 -6.05 9.70
CA SER A 263 4.59 -5.99 10.56
C SER A 263 5.40 -4.73 10.27
N GLN A 264 5.80 -4.01 11.31
CA GLN A 264 6.63 -2.80 11.18
C GLN A 264 6.03 -1.75 10.23
N CYS A 265 4.69 -1.66 10.15
CA CYS A 265 4.02 -0.69 9.30
C CYS A 265 3.86 0.64 10.03
N TYR A 266 3.95 1.75 9.30
CA TYR A 266 3.98 3.07 9.89
C TYR A 266 3.06 4.08 9.20
N SER A 267 2.41 4.93 10.00
CA SER A 267 1.76 6.10 9.42
C SER A 267 1.76 7.35 10.30
N ALA A 268 1.86 8.54 9.72
CA ALA A 268 1.85 9.78 10.51
C ALA A 268 0.43 10.21 10.97
N GLN A 269 -0.63 9.59 10.43
CA GLN A 269 -2.02 9.74 10.89
C GLN A 269 -2.61 8.38 11.29
N PRO A 270 -3.82 8.31 11.88
CA PRO A 270 -4.36 7.04 12.37
C PRO A 270 -4.43 5.91 11.34
N GLY A 271 -4.22 4.68 11.82
CA GLY A 271 -4.18 3.47 11.02
C GLY A 271 -2.77 3.15 10.53
N ALA A 272 -1.85 2.90 11.49
CA ALA A 272 -0.44 2.55 11.24
C ALA A 272 -0.26 1.49 10.16
N ALA A 273 -1.12 0.48 10.19
CA ALA A 273 -1.13 -0.60 9.22
C ALA A 273 -2.30 -0.45 8.26
N LEU A 274 -3.51 -0.39 8.78
CA LEU A 274 -4.74 -0.43 8.02
C LEU A 274 -5.60 0.80 8.31
N ALA A 275 -6.12 1.42 7.26
CA ALA A 275 -7.21 2.36 7.41
C ALA A 275 -8.32 2.09 6.39
N ALA A 276 -9.58 2.16 6.83
CA ALA A 276 -10.75 1.97 6.02
C ALA A 276 -11.75 3.13 6.18
N GLY A 277 -12.34 3.57 5.07
CA GLY A 277 -13.43 4.55 5.07
C GLY A 277 -14.83 3.93 5.13
N GLY A 278 -14.93 2.62 4.87
CA GLY A 278 -16.18 1.86 4.97
C GLY A 278 -16.03 0.66 5.89
N ASP A 279 -16.99 -0.26 5.83
CA ASP A 279 -17.01 -1.46 6.67
C ASP A 279 -15.80 -2.36 6.42
N VAL A 280 -15.28 -2.94 7.50
CA VAL A 280 -14.22 -3.95 7.49
C VAL A 280 -14.77 -5.24 8.06
N GLU A 281 -14.66 -6.30 7.27
CA GLU A 281 -14.91 -7.67 7.67
C GLU A 281 -13.61 -8.45 7.50
N VAL A 282 -13.06 -9.00 8.60
CA VAL A 282 -11.83 -9.78 8.53
C VAL A 282 -11.92 -11.04 9.37
N GLN A 283 -11.59 -12.21 8.82
CA GLN A 283 -11.57 -13.43 9.63
C GLN A 283 -10.39 -13.40 10.60
N GLU A 284 -9.18 -13.14 10.10
CA GLU A 284 -7.97 -13.05 10.92
C GLU A 284 -7.07 -11.88 10.47
N ALA A 285 -6.67 -11.04 11.43
CA ALA A 285 -5.65 -10.02 11.20
C ALA A 285 -4.60 -9.98 12.31
N THR A 286 -3.33 -9.91 11.92
CA THR A 286 -2.18 -9.75 12.83
C THR A 286 -1.49 -8.42 12.59
N PHE A 287 -1.16 -7.72 13.68
CA PHE A 287 -0.43 -6.46 13.69
C PHE A 287 0.73 -6.58 14.65
N GLU A 288 1.95 -6.54 14.13
CA GLU A 288 3.18 -6.64 14.92
C GLU A 288 4.03 -5.38 14.73
N ALA A 289 4.39 -4.70 15.81
CA ALA A 289 5.27 -3.54 15.77
C ALA A 289 4.80 -2.43 14.79
N CYS A 290 3.49 -2.29 14.59
CA CYS A 290 2.95 -1.22 13.76
C CYS A 290 2.75 0.05 14.60
N ASN A 291 3.19 1.20 14.11
CA ASN A 291 3.13 2.45 14.88
C ASN A 291 2.56 3.64 14.07
N SER A 292 1.85 4.53 14.76
CA SER A 292 1.35 5.78 14.19
C SER A 292 1.72 6.97 15.07
N GLU A 293 2.24 8.06 14.48
CA GLU A 293 2.55 9.30 15.22
C GLU A 293 1.32 9.88 15.91
N MET A 294 0.15 9.71 15.28
CA MET A 294 -1.12 10.18 15.78
C MET A 294 -1.86 9.00 16.43
N LEU A 295 -1.98 9.05 17.76
CA LEU A 295 -2.84 8.20 18.59
C LEU A 295 -2.45 6.71 18.70
N SER A 296 -1.28 6.28 18.21
CA SER A 296 -0.79 4.89 18.32
C SER A 296 -1.78 3.83 17.81
N VAL A 297 -2.67 4.22 16.89
CA VAL A 297 -3.75 3.38 16.36
C VAL A 297 -3.23 2.51 15.21
N VAL A 298 -3.20 1.18 15.39
CA VAL A 298 -2.77 0.23 14.35
C VAL A 298 -3.76 0.10 13.20
N MET A 299 -5.07 0.18 13.51
CA MET A 299 -6.15 0.07 12.55
C MET A 299 -7.19 1.19 12.75
N TYR A 300 -7.57 1.88 11.67
CA TYR A 300 -8.58 2.95 11.72
C TYR A 300 -9.74 2.65 10.76
N VAL A 301 -10.98 2.55 11.27
CA VAL A 301 -12.16 2.15 10.47
C VAL A 301 -13.29 3.15 10.68
N GLU A 302 -13.68 3.88 9.63
CA GLU A 302 -14.78 4.86 9.71
C GLU A 302 -16.17 4.20 9.70
N GLY A 303 -16.30 2.99 9.13
CA GLY A 303 -17.52 2.18 9.14
C GLY A 303 -17.55 1.15 10.28
N ASN A 304 -18.27 0.05 10.08
CA ASN A 304 -18.32 -1.05 11.04
C ASN A 304 -17.09 -1.96 10.94
N LEU A 305 -16.70 -2.55 12.06
CA LEU A 305 -15.69 -3.61 12.10
C LEU A 305 -16.33 -4.92 12.58
N THR A 306 -16.23 -5.94 11.75
CA THR A 306 -16.51 -7.34 12.08
C THR A 306 -15.19 -8.10 11.99
N ALA A 307 -14.74 -8.71 13.08
CA ALA A 307 -13.50 -9.48 13.07
C ALA A 307 -13.66 -10.84 13.76
N GLY A 308 -13.12 -11.90 13.14
CA GLY A 308 -12.98 -13.19 13.79
C GLY A 308 -11.93 -13.12 14.91
N ARG A 309 -10.67 -13.01 14.52
CA ARG A 309 -9.51 -12.88 15.40
C ARG A 309 -8.65 -11.67 15.04
N LEU A 310 -8.30 -10.88 16.05
CA LEU A 310 -7.31 -9.81 15.95
C LEU A 310 -6.16 -10.12 16.92
N ASN A 311 -4.93 -10.16 16.41
CA ASN A 311 -3.72 -10.32 17.21
C ASN A 311 -2.87 -9.05 17.07
N ILE A 312 -2.64 -8.34 18.17
CA ILE A 312 -1.91 -7.07 18.17
C ILE A 312 -0.76 -7.16 19.18
N THR A 313 0.47 -6.99 18.69
CA THR A 313 1.71 -7.09 19.47
C THR A 313 2.69 -5.98 19.12
N GLY A 314 3.58 -5.64 20.06
CA GLY A 314 4.72 -4.73 19.82
C GLY A 314 4.36 -3.27 19.50
N VAL A 315 3.15 -2.79 19.81
CA VAL A 315 2.75 -1.41 19.54
C VAL A 315 3.45 -0.46 20.50
N ALA A 316 4.45 0.27 20.02
CA ALA A 316 5.13 1.32 20.79
C ALA A 316 4.32 2.63 20.70
N SER A 317 3.94 3.20 21.84
CA SER A 317 3.36 4.55 21.92
C SER A 317 4.41 5.51 22.47
N ASP A 318 5.00 6.35 21.62
CA ASP A 318 6.00 7.35 22.06
C ASP A 318 5.37 8.57 22.76
N ARG A 319 4.04 8.57 22.94
CA ARG A 319 3.34 9.61 23.72
C ARG A 319 2.60 8.97 24.89
N ALA A 320 3.09 9.31 26.09
CA ALA A 320 2.57 8.96 27.41
C ALA A 320 1.24 9.68 27.74
N SER A 321 0.26 9.60 26.85
CA SER A 321 -1.13 9.95 27.16
C SER A 321 -2.00 8.74 26.89
N ASP A 322 -2.13 7.91 27.92
CA ASP A 322 -3.25 7.03 28.25
C ASP A 322 -4.13 6.44 27.12
N GLN A 323 -4.09 5.10 27.06
CA GLN A 323 -5.21 4.19 26.78
C GLN A 323 -5.92 4.17 25.41
N HIS A 324 -5.21 4.15 24.27
CA HIS A 324 -5.88 3.87 22.98
C HIS A 324 -5.11 2.91 22.06
N VAL A 325 -4.81 1.69 22.52
CA VAL A 325 -4.44 0.59 21.61
C VAL A 325 -5.73 -0.11 21.15
N ALA A 326 -6.03 -0.03 19.84
CA ALA A 326 -6.36 -1.19 18.98
C ALA A 326 -7.10 -0.76 17.71
N VAL A 327 -8.17 0.05 17.81
CA VAL A 327 -9.04 0.41 16.68
C VAL A 327 -9.71 1.77 16.93
N GLY A 328 -9.80 2.66 15.94
CA GLY A 328 -10.56 3.91 16.07
C GLY A 328 -11.37 4.29 14.82
N GLY A 329 -12.57 4.85 15.01
CA GLY A 329 -13.43 5.48 13.97
C GLY A 329 -14.93 5.42 14.29
N GLY A 330 -15.75 6.13 13.51
CA GLY A 330 -17.08 6.66 13.87
C GLY A 330 -18.08 5.69 14.52
N ALA A 331 -18.77 6.21 15.55
CA ALA A 331 -19.74 5.62 16.50
C ALA A 331 -19.20 5.22 17.89
N LEU A 332 -17.90 4.98 18.08
CA LEU A 332 -17.31 4.84 19.41
C LEU A 332 -15.83 5.28 19.40
N VAL A 333 -15.55 6.50 19.87
CA VAL A 333 -14.24 6.80 20.47
C VAL A 333 -14.34 6.31 21.91
N GLY A 334 -14.17 5.01 22.08
CA GLY A 334 -14.12 4.36 23.38
C GLY A 334 -13.10 3.24 23.27
N SER A 335 -12.24 3.13 24.28
CA SER A 335 -11.51 1.90 24.59
C SER A 335 -12.42 0.69 24.32
N LEU A 336 -11.91 -0.31 23.58
CA LEU A 336 -12.66 -1.38 22.92
C LEU A 336 -14.05 -1.66 23.52
N LYS A 337 -15.11 -1.29 22.81
CA LYS A 337 -16.37 -2.04 22.84
C LYS A 337 -16.57 -2.69 21.48
N CYS A 338 -15.95 -3.87 21.35
CA CYS A 338 -16.14 -4.80 20.24
C CYS A 338 -17.64 -5.08 20.03
N ALA A 339 -18.21 -4.70 18.89
CA ALA A 339 -19.59 -5.02 18.57
C ALA A 339 -19.79 -6.49 18.13
N HIS A 340 -18.75 -7.16 17.60
CA HIS A 340 -18.66 -8.61 17.37
C HIS A 340 -17.20 -8.98 17.06
N VAL A 341 -16.41 -9.28 18.10
CA VAL A 341 -15.07 -9.90 17.96
C VAL A 341 -15.10 -11.22 18.72
N SER A 342 -14.82 -12.35 18.05
CA SER A 342 -14.88 -13.66 18.69
C SER A 342 -13.70 -13.92 19.64
N SER A 343 -12.54 -13.31 19.38
CA SER A 343 -11.36 -13.29 20.27
C SER A 343 -10.42 -12.13 19.92
N CYS A 344 -9.89 -11.44 20.94
CA CYS A 344 -8.90 -10.37 20.79
C CYS A 344 -7.79 -10.60 21.82
N ASP A 345 -6.59 -10.93 21.35
CA ASP A 345 -5.40 -11.08 22.19
C ASP A 345 -4.49 -9.87 21.98
N ILE A 346 -4.38 -9.04 23.01
CA ILE A 346 -3.47 -7.90 23.05
C ILE A 346 -2.34 -8.26 24.02
N SER A 347 -1.14 -8.47 23.49
CA SER A 347 0.05 -8.76 24.31
C SER A 347 1.21 -7.86 23.89
N ALA A 348 1.35 -6.71 24.58
CA ALA A 348 2.60 -5.96 24.80
C ALA A 348 2.26 -4.56 25.37
N VAL A 349 2.49 -4.38 26.67
CA VAL A 349 2.94 -3.10 27.23
C VAL A 349 4.20 -3.44 27.99
N GLN A 350 5.37 -3.27 27.38
CA GLN A 350 6.61 -3.20 28.15
C GLN A 350 6.75 -1.73 28.55
N GLU A 351 6.28 -1.40 29.75
CA GLU A 351 6.61 -0.11 30.36
C GLU A 351 8.13 -0.04 30.50
N ASP A 352 8.72 1.10 30.13
CA ASP A 352 10.13 1.39 30.40
C ASP A 352 10.38 1.24 31.91
N PRO A 353 11.32 0.38 32.36
CA PRO A 353 11.63 0.23 33.78
C PRO A 353 11.96 1.56 34.47
N LYS A 354 12.48 2.55 33.73
CA LYS A 354 12.75 3.90 34.24
C LYS A 354 11.47 4.70 34.53
N LEU A 355 10.39 4.46 33.78
CA LEU A 355 9.09 5.09 34.04
C LEU A 355 8.42 4.49 35.28
N GLN A 356 8.63 3.20 35.57
CA GLN A 356 8.17 2.58 36.83
C GLN A 356 8.91 3.15 38.04
N GLU A 357 10.23 3.33 37.97
CA GLU A 357 11.00 3.99 39.04
C GLU A 357 10.57 5.45 39.25
N MET A 358 10.27 6.18 38.16
CA MET A 358 9.78 7.56 38.26
C MET A 358 8.34 7.66 38.80
N ALA A 359 7.46 6.71 38.45
CA ALA A 359 6.08 6.68 38.94
C ALA A 359 6.00 6.35 40.44
N VAL A 360 6.85 5.42 40.91
CA VAL A 360 6.99 5.12 42.35
C VAL A 360 7.56 6.33 43.08
N ALA A 361 8.58 7.00 42.54
CA ALA A 361 9.15 8.20 43.14
C ALA A 361 8.15 9.38 43.20
N LEU A 362 7.28 9.53 42.18
CA LEU A 362 6.21 10.53 42.16
C LEU A 362 5.10 10.21 43.16
N TRP A 363 4.74 8.93 43.31
CA TRP A 363 3.76 8.46 44.29
C TRP A 363 4.25 8.72 45.73
N ASP A 364 5.51 8.39 46.03
CA ASP A 364 6.11 8.65 47.35
C ASP A 364 6.19 10.16 47.67
N LEU A 365 6.48 11.00 46.66
CA LEU A 365 6.44 12.46 46.79
C LEU A 365 5.03 12.99 47.05
N GLN A 366 4.01 12.39 46.43
CA GLN A 366 2.62 12.78 46.64
C GLN A 366 2.12 12.38 48.04
N MET A 367 2.48 11.18 48.51
CA MET A 367 2.13 10.71 49.86
C MET A 367 2.83 11.54 50.94
N GLN A 368 4.10 11.92 50.75
CA GLN A 368 4.81 12.84 51.66
C GLN A 368 4.21 14.26 51.69
N GLN A 369 3.65 14.74 50.58
CA GLN A 369 2.94 16.02 50.56
C GLN A 369 1.58 15.94 51.26
N GLN A 370 0.91 14.80 51.20
CA GLN A 370 -0.37 14.55 51.86
C GLN A 370 -0.22 14.40 53.39
N GLU A 371 0.79 13.65 53.86
CA GLU A 371 1.13 13.56 55.29
C GLU A 371 1.55 14.93 55.88
N ASN A 372 2.22 15.78 55.09
CA ASN A 372 2.58 17.13 55.52
C ASN A 372 1.40 18.12 55.53
N GLN A 373 0.31 17.83 54.83
CA GLN A 373 -0.94 18.59 54.92
C GLN A 373 -1.81 18.14 56.08
N GLU A 374 -1.86 16.84 56.39
CA GLU A 374 -2.58 16.32 57.55
C GLU A 374 -1.93 16.75 58.89
N ASN A 375 -0.61 16.88 58.95
CA ASN A 375 0.10 17.41 60.13
C ASN A 375 -0.02 18.94 60.33
N LYS A 376 -0.72 19.66 59.44
CA LYS A 376 -1.04 21.10 59.61
C LYS A 376 -2.51 21.35 59.97
N GLY A 377 -3.30 20.29 60.13
CA GLY A 377 -4.74 20.35 60.34
C GLY A 377 -5.18 20.19 61.80
N ASP A 378 -4.45 20.69 62.80
CA ASP A 378 -5.01 20.82 64.15
C ASP A 378 -4.26 21.87 64.99
N LEU A 379 -4.67 23.14 64.91
CA LEU A 379 -4.44 24.18 65.94
C LEU A 379 -5.20 25.46 65.55
N SER A 380 -6.55 25.44 65.63
CA SER A 380 -7.36 26.61 66.03
C SER A 380 -8.87 26.31 66.05
N ASN A 381 -9.35 25.75 67.16
CA ASN A 381 -10.67 26.10 67.70
C ASN A 381 -10.43 26.59 69.14
N LEU A 382 -10.32 27.92 69.30
CA LEU A 382 -10.34 28.58 70.61
C LEU A 382 -11.66 29.36 70.72
N LEU A 383 -12.47 28.94 71.69
CA LEU A 383 -13.64 29.60 72.30
C LEU A 383 -13.43 31.12 72.51
N ILE A 384 -14.45 31.98 72.64
CA ILE A 384 -15.38 32.14 73.78
C ILE A 384 -16.60 33.01 73.38
N PHE A 385 -17.76 32.75 73.99
CA PHE A 385 -19.02 33.51 73.93
C PHE A 385 -19.27 34.38 75.21
N PHE A 386 -19.94 35.54 75.01
CA PHE A 386 -20.72 36.43 75.93
C PHE A 386 -20.01 37.11 77.14
N SER A 387 -20.32 38.33 77.61
CA SER A 387 -21.42 39.33 77.42
C SER A 387 -20.97 40.72 77.90
N GLY A 388 -21.61 41.80 77.40
CA GLY A 388 -21.52 43.18 77.90
C GLY A 388 -22.15 44.17 76.94
#